data_AF-A0A485BFX6-F1
#
_entry.id   AF-A0A485BFX6-F1
#
_cell.length_a   1.000
_cell.length_b   1.000
_cell.length_c   1.000
_cell.angle_alpha   90.00
_cell.angle_beta   90.00
_cell.angle_gamma   90.00
#
_symmetry.space_group_name_H-M   'P 1'
#
loop_
_entity.id
_entity.type
_entity.pdbx_description
1 polymer ?
#
loop_
_entity_poly.entity_id
_entity_poly.type
_entity_poly.pdbx_seq_one_letter_code
_entity_poly.pdbx_strand_id
1 'polypeptide(L)' 'MELAKIGSFEAALLAYVDRDHAPLMQEINQTGGYNDEIEGKLKSILDSFKATQSW' A
#
# COMPACT_ATOMS: atom_id res chain seq x y z
N MET A 1 -3.08 -14.91 -8.47
CA MET A 1 -3.76 -14.72 -7.17
C MET A 1 -5.10 -15.42 -7.26
N GLU A 2 -5.44 -16.28 -6.30
CA GLU A 2 -6.78 -16.89 -6.22
C GLU A 2 -7.74 -15.94 -5.50
N LEU A 3 -9.02 -15.97 -5.84
CA LEU A 3 -10.06 -15.10 -5.25
C LEU A 3 -10.07 -15.16 -3.71
N ALA A 4 -9.88 -16.35 -3.14
CA ALA A 4 -9.85 -16.55 -1.70
C ALA A 4 -8.67 -15.86 -0.98
N LYS A 5 -7.60 -15.50 -1.71
CA LYS A 5 -6.40 -14.86 -1.13
C LYS A 5 -6.45 -13.33 -1.14
N ILE A 6 -7.45 -12.72 -1.77
CA ILE A 6 -7.54 -11.26 -1.88
C ILE A 6 -7.64 -10.60 -0.51
N GLY A 7 -8.44 -11.16 0.41
CA GLY A 7 -8.60 -10.59 1.75
C GLY A 7 -7.30 -10.63 2.57
N SER A 8 -6.57 -11.75 2.52
CA SER A 8 -5.26 -11.87 3.19
C SER A 8 -4.22 -10.94 2.59
N PHE A 9 -4.23 -10.79 1.25
CA PHE A 9 -3.37 -9.83 0.55
C PHE A 9 -3.62 -8.40 1.01
N GLU A 10 -4.88 -7.97 1.04
CA GLU A 10 -5.26 -6.62 1.45
C GLU A 10 -4.87 -6.34 2.89
N ALA A 11 -5.16 -7.27 3.81
CA ALA A 11 -4.77 -7.13 5.22
C ALA A 11 -3.25 -7.01 5.40
N ALA A 12 -2.48 -7.84 4.68
CA ALA A 12 -1.01 -7.78 4.72
C ALA A 12 -0.46 -6.50 4.08
N LEU A 13 -1.07 -6.01 3.00
CA LEU A 13 -0.69 -4.75 2.36
C LEU A 13 -0.96 -3.57 3.31
N LEU A 14 -2.14 -3.51 3.94
CA LEU A 14 -2.48 -2.47 4.91
C LEU A 14 -1.48 -2.45 6.08
N ALA A 15 -1.18 -3.62 6.66
CA ALA A 15 -0.18 -3.71 7.72
C ALA A 15 1.23 -3.27 7.27
N TYR A 16 1.61 -3.57 6.03
CA TYR A 16 2.88 -3.15 5.46
C TYR A 16 2.97 -1.63 5.28
N VAL A 17 1.92 -1.00 4.72
CA VAL A 17 1.92 0.46 4.52
C VAL A 17 1.84 1.23 5.83
N ASP A 18 1.10 0.72 6.82
CA ASP A 18 1.03 1.33 8.14
C ASP A 18 2.36 1.29 8.89
N ARG A 19 3.14 0.20 8.72
CA ARG A 19 4.44 0.05 9.38
C ARG A 19 5.54 0.84 8.68
N ASP A 20 5.62 0.73 7.36
CA ASP A 20 6.82 1.13 6.60
C ASP A 20 6.60 2.45 5.82
N HIS A 21 5.35 2.87 5.62
CA HIS A 21 4.99 4.03 4.79
C HIS A 21 4.01 4.99 5.48
N ALA A 22 3.97 4.98 6.82
CA ALA A 22 3.08 5.81 7.64
C ALA A 22 3.08 7.32 7.27
N PRO A 23 4.22 7.96 6.96
CA PRO A 23 4.21 9.39 6.59
C PRO A 23 3.38 9.69 5.33
N LEU A 24 3.45 8.83 4.31
CA LEU A 24 2.66 8.99 3.09
C LEU A 24 1.17 8.77 3.37
N MET A 25 0.84 7.77 4.19
CA MET A 25 -0.55 7.51 4.57
C MET A 25 -1.13 8.70 5.34
N GLN A 26 -0.35 9.31 6.24
CA GLN A 26 -0.74 10.51 6.95
C GLN A 26 -0.96 11.71 6.02
N GLU A 27 -0.06 11.94 5.05
CA GLU A 27 -0.20 12.99 4.05
C GLU A 27 -1.53 12.85 3.28
N ILE A 28 -1.82 11.64 2.79
CA ILE A 28 -3.06 11.33 2.07
C ILE A 28 -4.28 11.59 2.97
N ASN A 29 -4.26 11.09 4.22
CA ASN A 29 -5.38 11.22 5.15
C ASN A 29 -5.65 12.68 5.56
N GLN A 30 -4.61 13.51 5.64
CA GLN A 30 -4.75 14.92 6.02
C GLN A 30 -5.20 15.81 4.86
N THR A 31 -4.73 15.51 3.65
CA THR A 31 -4.93 16.39 2.48
C THR A 31 -6.06 15.93 1.57
N GLY A 32 -6.45 14.65 1.64
CA GLY A 32 -7.27 14.00 0.61
C GLY A 32 -6.57 13.95 -0.75
N GLY A 33 -5.24 14.15 -0.78
CA GLY A 33 -4.46 14.32 -1.99
C GLY A 33 -4.36 13.02 -2.80
N TYR A 34 -4.70 13.13 -4.08
CA TYR A 34 -4.41 12.11 -5.08
C TYR A 34 -3.94 12.82 -6.35
N ASN A 35 -2.63 12.76 -6.60
CA ASN A 35 -1.95 13.36 -7.75
C ASN A 35 -0.93 12.37 -8.29
N ASP A 36 -0.31 12.70 -9.43
CA ASP A 36 0.63 11.82 -10.13
C ASP A 36 1.82 11.37 -9.24
N GLU A 37 2.27 12.22 -8.31
CA GLU A 37 3.35 11.89 -7.37
C GLU A 37 2.88 10.85 -6.34
N ILE A 38 1.72 11.08 -5.71
CA ILE A 38 1.13 10.17 -4.73
C ILE A 38 0.78 8.83 -5.39
N GLU A 39 0.20 8.86 -6.59
CA GLU A 39 -0.06 7.66 -7.39
C GLU A 39 1.24 6.88 -7.64
N GLY A 40 2.31 7.56 -8.06
CA GLY A 40 3.62 6.94 -8.27
C GLY A 40 4.18 6.28 -7.02
N LYS A 41 4.07 6.94 -5.86
CA LYS A 41 4.49 6.37 -4.57
C LYS A 41 3.66 5.13 -4.20
N LEU A 42 2.33 5.20 -4.31
CA LEU A 42 1.44 4.06 -4.04
C LEU A 42 1.75 2.86 -4.95
N LYS A 43 2.03 3.11 -6.23
CA LYS A 43 2.43 2.07 -7.19
C LYS A 43 3.75 1.41 -6.80
N SER A 44 4.76 2.21 -6.45
CA SER A 44 6.05 1.69 -5.98
C SER A 44 5.89 0.84 -4.72
N ILE A 45 5.06 1.28 -3.76
CA ILE A 45 4.76 0.54 -2.54
C ILE A 45 4.14 -0.82 -2.87
N LEU A 46 3.15 -0.84 -3.76
CA LEU A 46 2.51 -2.08 -4.20
C LEU A 46 3.50 -3.03 -4.87
N ASP A 47 4.39 -2.51 -5.72
CA ASP A 47 5.42 -3.30 -6.40
C ASP A 47 6.45 -3.86 -5.40
N SER A 48 6.92 -3.06 -4.45
CA SER A 48 7.80 -3.50 -3.36
C SER A 48 7.13 -4.54 -2.45
N PHE A 49 5.85 -4.36 -2.12
CA PHE A 49 5.08 -5.32 -1.32
C PHE A 49 5.00 -6.68 -2.01
N LYS A 50 4.59 -6.70 -3.29
CA LYS A 50 4.51 -7.93 -4.10
C LYS A 50 5.85 -8.65 -4.21
N ALA A 51 6.97 -7.92 -4.21
CA ALA A 51 8.30 -8.49 -4.35
C ALA A 51 8.89 -9.03 -3.03
N THR A 52 8.46 -8.51 -1.87
CA THR A 52 9.15 -8.73 -0.58
C THR A 52 8.31 -9.45 0.47
N GLN A 53 6.98 -9.33 0.44
CA GLN A 53 6.10 -9.89 1.45
C GLN A 53 5.47 -11.21 0.99
N SER A 54 5.20 -12.09 1.95
CA SER A 54 4.41 -13.32 1.73
C SER A 54 2.97 -13.09 2.17
N TRP A 55 2.00 -13.47 1.32
CA TRP A 55 0.58 -13.19 1.48
C TRP A 55 -0.32 -14.28 0.87
#